data_AF-A0A391P7F1-F1
#
_entry.id   AF-A0A391P7F1-F1
#
_cell.length_a   1.000
_cell.length_b   1.000
_cell.length_c   1.000
_cell.angle_alpha   90.00
_cell.angle_beta   90.00
_cell.angle_gamma   90.00
#
_symmetry.space_group_name_H-M   'P 1'
#
loop_
_entity.id
_entity.type
_entity.pdbx_description
1 polymer ?
#
loop_
_entity_poly.entity_id
_entity_poly.type
_entity_poly.pdbx_seq_one_letter_code
_entity_poly.pdbx_strand_id
1 'polypeptide(L)'
;MAYKYLADGDYAVWRLGDGPVAPWIETFNPIRGWIAADLPRQAGDAQPVSEAEAMQVCDALRRRVAANRIRMTALEAAKAIAHREHSHQSDKAGQPYIGHVSRVAAQVSDDHDAETVAWLHDVVEDTSIELSDLGDEFAPHIVAAVDAITRRVGEAPADYYRRVRGNDLARRVKLADIADNSDPVRLAGLDSATRERLERKYRQALEAVSA
;
A
#
# COMPACT_ATOMS: atom_id res chain seq x y z
N MET A 1 34.90 -7.64 -12.57
CA MET A 1 34.30 -8.54 -13.58
C MET A 1 32.86 -8.80 -13.21
N ALA A 2 31.92 -8.62 -14.15
CA ALA A 2 30.49 -8.82 -13.90
C ALA A 2 30.01 -10.13 -14.50
N TYR A 3 28.98 -10.72 -13.90
CA TYR A 3 28.44 -12.01 -14.29
C TYR A 3 26.92 -11.91 -14.41
N LYS A 4 26.36 -12.71 -15.32
CA LYS A 4 24.92 -12.80 -15.58
C LYS A 4 24.46 -14.25 -15.48
N TYR A 5 23.31 -14.46 -14.85
CA TYR A 5 22.59 -15.74 -14.90
C TYR A 5 21.11 -15.54 -15.26
N LEU A 6 20.51 -16.57 -15.87
CA LEU A 6 19.10 -16.67 -16.23
C LEU A 6 18.46 -17.73 -15.34
N ALA A 7 17.69 -17.31 -14.33
CA ALA A 7 16.84 -18.21 -13.55
C ALA A 7 15.38 -17.83 -13.81
N ASP A 8 14.55 -18.77 -14.28
CA ASP A 8 13.09 -18.63 -14.36
C ASP A 8 12.54 -17.33 -14.98
N GLY A 9 13.25 -16.77 -15.98
CA GLY A 9 12.83 -15.53 -16.67
C GLY A 9 13.22 -14.22 -15.96
N ASP A 10 13.93 -14.31 -14.84
CA ASP A 10 14.48 -13.18 -14.10
C ASP A 10 16.00 -13.08 -14.20
N TYR A 11 16.48 -11.84 -14.25
CA TYR A 11 17.89 -11.51 -14.44
C TYR A 11 18.51 -11.11 -13.11
N ALA A 12 19.63 -11.74 -12.75
CA ALA A 12 20.51 -11.28 -11.68
C ALA A 12 21.85 -10.87 -12.30
N VAL A 13 22.35 -9.69 -11.92
CA VAL A 13 23.70 -9.23 -12.25
C VAL A 13 24.48 -9.16 -10.95
N TRP A 14 25.70 -9.69 -10.95
CA TRP A 14 26.61 -9.49 -9.85
C TRP A 14 28.02 -9.13 -10.29
N ARG A 15 28.78 -8.49 -9.39
CA ARG A 15 30.20 -8.20 -9.56
C ARG A 15 31.00 -8.67 -8.35
N LEU A 16 32.26 -9.03 -8.58
CA LEU A 16 33.24 -9.24 -7.51
C LEU A 16 33.79 -7.87 -7.09
N GLY A 17 33.71 -7.55 -5.80
CA GLY A 17 34.33 -6.36 -5.24
C GLY A 17 35.84 -6.56 -5.06
N ASP A 18 36.62 -5.50 -5.30
CA ASP A 18 38.06 -5.50 -5.02
C ASP A 18 38.28 -5.05 -3.56
N GLY A 19 38.68 -5.98 -2.71
CA GLY A 19 38.97 -5.73 -1.30
C GLY A 19 40.07 -6.63 -0.73
N PRO A 20 40.69 -6.26 0.40
CA PRO A 20 41.88 -6.93 0.93
C PRO A 20 41.64 -8.33 1.52
N VAL A 21 40.37 -8.76 1.66
CA VAL A 21 39.99 -10.02 2.32
C VAL A 21 38.91 -10.74 1.50
N ALA A 22 39.36 -11.44 0.45
CA ALA A 22 38.54 -12.18 -0.52
C ALA A 22 37.48 -11.34 -1.29
N PRO A 23 37.19 -11.67 -2.54
CA PRO A 23 36.15 -10.96 -3.28
C PRO A 23 34.77 -11.26 -2.68
N TRP A 24 34.02 -10.22 -2.29
CA TRP A 24 32.60 -10.35 -1.96
C TRP A 24 31.73 -10.07 -3.19
N ILE A 25 30.48 -10.50 -3.14
CA ILE A 25 29.53 -10.39 -4.25
C ILE A 25 28.52 -9.30 -3.98
N GLU A 26 28.29 -8.47 -4.98
CA GLU A 26 27.18 -7.51 -4.99
C GLU A 26 26.15 -7.94 -6.02
N THR A 27 24.87 -8.00 -5.65
CA THR A 27 23.77 -8.19 -6.61
C THR A 27 23.07 -6.87 -6.87
N PHE A 28 22.55 -6.69 -8.08
CA PHE A 28 21.83 -5.47 -8.44
C PHE A 28 20.34 -5.57 -8.04
N ASN A 29 19.91 -4.69 -7.13
CA ASN A 29 18.51 -4.45 -6.82
C ASN A 29 17.98 -3.27 -7.65
N PRO A 30 16.87 -3.42 -8.40
CA PRO A 30 16.36 -2.35 -9.27
C PRO A 30 15.95 -1.05 -8.54
N ILE A 31 15.66 -1.12 -7.24
CA ILE A 31 15.25 0.00 -6.40
C ILE A 31 16.45 0.55 -5.62
N ARG A 32 17.22 -0.33 -4.99
CA ARG A 32 18.29 0.03 -4.02
C ARG A 32 19.69 0.10 -4.63
N GLY A 33 19.86 -0.27 -5.89
CA GLY A 33 21.17 -0.35 -6.53
C GLY A 33 21.95 -1.61 -6.11
N TRP A 34 23.29 -1.54 -6.15
CA TRP A 34 24.15 -2.67 -5.78
C TRP A 34 24.08 -2.93 -4.27
N ILE A 35 23.80 -4.17 -3.89
CA ILE A 35 23.71 -4.61 -2.50
C ILE A 35 24.59 -5.84 -2.27
N ALA A 36 25.25 -5.92 -1.11
CA ALA A 36 26.03 -7.10 -0.74
C ALA A 36 25.13 -8.34 -0.64
N ALA A 37 25.58 -9.47 -1.17
CA ALA A 37 24.82 -10.72 -1.17
C ALA A 37 25.73 -11.95 -1.15
N ASP A 38 25.19 -13.08 -0.70
CA ASP A 38 25.84 -14.38 -0.82
C ASP A 38 25.88 -14.84 -2.29
N LEU A 39 26.87 -15.68 -2.63
CA LEU A 39 26.95 -16.38 -3.91
C LEU A 39 25.62 -17.10 -4.22
N PRO A 40 24.96 -16.80 -5.35
CA PRO A 40 23.79 -17.57 -5.77
C PRO A 40 24.16 -19.05 -5.86
N ARG A 41 23.28 -19.96 -5.38
CA ARG A 41 23.51 -21.42 -5.45
C ARG A 41 23.77 -21.93 -6.89
N GLN A 42 23.34 -21.18 -7.90
CA GLN A 42 23.48 -21.47 -9.33
C GLN A 42 24.60 -20.67 -10.02
N ALA A 43 25.52 -20.03 -9.27
CA ALA A 43 26.59 -19.21 -9.84
C ALA A 43 27.55 -19.96 -10.80
N GLY A 44 27.55 -21.30 -10.78
CA GLY A 44 28.36 -22.14 -11.68
C GLY A 44 28.01 -22.02 -13.16
N ASP A 45 26.80 -21.56 -13.50
CA ASP A 45 26.34 -21.41 -14.88
C ASP A 45 26.45 -19.97 -15.41
N ALA A 46 27.01 -19.07 -14.59
CA ALA A 46 27.06 -17.65 -14.91
C ALA A 46 28.12 -17.35 -15.97
N GLN A 47 27.72 -16.61 -17.00
CA GLN A 47 28.64 -16.19 -18.04
C GLN A 47 29.26 -14.84 -17.68
N PRO A 48 30.58 -14.66 -17.91
CA PRO A 48 31.21 -13.36 -17.72
C PRO A 48 30.70 -12.36 -18.75
N VAL A 49 30.44 -11.15 -18.31
CA VAL A 49 29.99 -10.03 -19.15
C VAL A 49 30.87 -8.81 -18.90
N SER A 50 30.97 -7.96 -19.92
CA SER A 50 31.59 -6.65 -19.77
C SER A 50 30.78 -5.76 -18.82
N GLU A 51 31.42 -4.74 -18.25
CA GLU A 51 30.74 -3.78 -17.37
C GLU A 51 29.65 -2.98 -18.13
N ALA A 52 29.85 -2.73 -19.42
CA ALA A 52 28.84 -2.10 -20.27
C ALA A 52 27.59 -2.98 -20.44
N GLU A 53 27.77 -4.28 -20.71
CA GLU A 53 26.66 -5.24 -20.81
C GLU A 53 25.93 -5.41 -19.47
N ALA A 54 26.66 -5.44 -18.35
CA ALA A 54 26.07 -5.47 -17.01
C ALA A 54 25.20 -4.23 -16.75
N MET A 55 25.67 -3.04 -17.13
CA MET A 55 24.91 -1.80 -16.99
C MET A 55 23.64 -1.79 -17.84
N GLN A 56 23.71 -2.28 -19.09
CA GLN A 56 22.53 -2.39 -19.96
C GLN A 56 21.46 -3.30 -19.36
N VAL A 57 21.84 -4.41 -18.71
CA VAL A 57 20.90 -5.29 -18.01
C VAL A 57 20.30 -4.61 -16.78
N CYS A 58 21.11 -3.90 -15.98
CA CYS A 58 20.61 -3.13 -14.83
C CYS A 58 19.58 -2.08 -15.25
N ASP A 59 19.84 -1.35 -16.34
CA ASP A 59 18.91 -0.35 -16.89
C ASP A 59 17.65 -0.98 -17.47
N ALA A 60 17.76 -2.14 -18.14
CA ALA A 60 16.61 -2.89 -18.60
C ALA A 60 15.74 -3.39 -17.44
N LEU A 61 16.35 -3.85 -16.35
CA LEU A 61 15.65 -4.24 -15.13
C LEU A 61 14.95 -3.05 -14.47
N ARG A 62 15.63 -1.89 -14.34
CA ARG A 62 15.02 -0.65 -13.86
C ARG A 62 13.82 -0.26 -14.71
N ARG A 63 13.97 -0.25 -16.03
CA ARG A 63 12.86 0.05 -16.97
C ARG A 63 11.73 -0.96 -16.87
N ARG A 64 12.02 -2.25 -16.69
CA ARG A 64 11.00 -3.30 -16.56
C ARG A 64 10.24 -3.17 -15.25
N VAL A 65 10.93 -2.93 -14.13
CA VAL A 65 10.29 -2.68 -12.82
C VAL A 65 9.48 -1.39 -12.87
N ALA A 66 10.02 -0.31 -13.44
CA ALA A 66 9.27 0.93 -13.65
C ALA A 66 8.05 0.71 -14.55
N ALA A 67 8.19 0.00 -15.68
CA ALA A 67 7.09 -0.31 -16.58
C ALA A 67 6.06 -1.27 -15.98
N ASN A 68 6.47 -2.20 -15.11
CA ASN A 68 5.55 -3.10 -14.41
C ASN A 68 4.83 -2.38 -13.25
N ARG A 69 5.51 -1.44 -12.59
CA ARG A 69 4.90 -0.48 -11.65
C ARG A 69 3.98 0.51 -12.36
N ILE A 70 4.25 0.85 -13.62
CA ILE A 70 3.35 1.65 -14.47
C ILE A 70 2.16 0.81 -14.97
N ARG A 71 2.33 -0.51 -15.13
CA ARG A 71 1.26 -1.44 -15.54
C ARG A 71 0.27 -1.79 -14.44
N MET A 72 0.65 -1.65 -13.17
CA MET A 72 -0.27 -1.65 -12.04
C MET A 72 -0.64 -0.20 -11.75
N THR A 73 -1.87 0.20 -12.08
CA THR A 73 -2.37 1.52 -11.68
C THR A 73 -2.31 1.66 -10.15
N ALA A 74 -2.19 2.89 -9.65
CA ALA A 74 -2.23 3.14 -8.20
C ALA A 74 -3.46 2.47 -7.56
N LEU A 75 -4.59 2.45 -8.28
CA LEU A 75 -5.81 1.79 -7.83
C LEU A 75 -5.67 0.28 -7.73
N GLU A 76 -5.05 -0.39 -8.70
CA GLU A 76 -4.83 -1.84 -8.62
C GLU A 76 -3.83 -2.21 -7.52
N ALA A 77 -2.81 -1.37 -7.30
CA ALA A 77 -1.88 -1.53 -6.16
C ALA A 77 -2.62 -1.40 -4.83
N ALA A 78 -3.47 -0.37 -4.67
CA ALA A 78 -4.29 -0.18 -3.48
C ALA A 78 -5.24 -1.36 -3.22
N LYS A 79 -5.90 -1.86 -4.28
CA LYS A 79 -6.73 -3.08 -4.22
C LYS A 79 -5.94 -4.28 -3.72
N ALA A 80 -4.76 -4.52 -4.29
CA ALA A 80 -3.92 -5.65 -3.91
C ALA A 80 -3.46 -5.57 -2.45
N ILE A 81 -3.08 -4.39 -1.97
CA ILE A 81 -2.72 -4.16 -0.56
C ILE A 81 -3.92 -4.44 0.33
N ALA A 82 -5.07 -3.80 0.08
CA ALA A 82 -6.27 -3.95 0.89
C ALA A 82 -6.72 -5.42 1.00
N HIS A 83 -6.76 -6.15 -0.13
CA HIS A 83 -7.12 -7.56 -0.14
C HIS A 83 -6.17 -8.42 0.69
N ARG A 84 -4.87 -8.14 0.62
CA ARG A 84 -3.85 -8.90 1.36
C ARG A 84 -3.95 -8.63 2.86
N GLU A 85 -3.92 -7.35 3.26
CA GLU A 85 -3.84 -6.98 4.67
C GLU A 85 -5.14 -7.25 5.44
N HIS A 86 -6.31 -7.09 4.80
CA HIS A 86 -7.61 -7.38 5.44
C HIS A 86 -8.09 -8.83 5.25
N SER A 87 -7.27 -9.72 4.67
CA SER A 87 -7.66 -11.12 4.39
C SER A 87 -8.01 -11.94 5.65
N HIS A 88 -7.47 -11.56 6.80
CA HIS A 88 -7.69 -12.21 8.09
C HIS A 88 -8.70 -11.49 8.97
N GLN A 89 -9.22 -10.35 8.53
CA GLN A 89 -10.12 -9.50 9.33
C GLN A 89 -11.59 -9.81 9.01
N SER A 90 -12.40 -9.87 10.05
CA SER A 90 -13.85 -9.91 9.94
C SER A 90 -14.46 -8.61 10.45
N ASP A 91 -15.58 -8.20 9.85
CA ASP A 91 -16.37 -7.08 10.34
C ASP A 91 -17.18 -7.46 11.59
N LYS A 92 -17.91 -6.48 12.14
CA LYS A 92 -18.70 -6.66 13.36
C LYS A 92 -19.86 -7.65 13.23
N ALA A 93 -20.24 -8.01 12.00
CA ALA A 93 -21.24 -9.01 11.69
C ALA A 93 -20.62 -10.38 11.31
N GLY A 94 -19.30 -10.53 11.44
CA GLY A 94 -18.57 -11.76 11.14
C GLY A 94 -18.29 -11.99 9.64
N GLN A 95 -18.56 -11.01 8.77
CA GLN A 95 -18.29 -11.10 7.34
C GLN A 95 -16.85 -10.67 7.03
N PRO A 96 -16.24 -11.10 5.91
CA PRO A 96 -14.89 -10.64 5.53
C PRO A 96 -14.81 -9.12 5.44
N TYR A 97 -13.83 -8.51 6.13
CA TYR A 97 -13.72 -7.05 6.26
C TYR A 97 -13.55 -6.34 4.93
N ILE A 98 -12.90 -6.98 3.95
CA ILE A 98 -12.71 -6.45 2.60
C ILE A 98 -14.02 -6.02 1.93
N GLY A 99 -15.17 -6.59 2.34
CA GLY A 99 -16.47 -6.17 1.85
C GLY A 99 -16.81 -4.71 2.23
N HIS A 100 -16.41 -4.25 3.42
CA HIS A 100 -16.53 -2.85 3.83
C HIS A 100 -15.70 -1.94 2.92
N VAL A 101 -14.40 -2.19 2.85
CA VAL A 101 -13.46 -1.42 2.02
C VAL A 101 -13.95 -1.31 0.56
N SER A 102 -14.40 -2.43 -0.02
CA SER A 102 -14.93 -2.47 -1.38
C SER A 102 -16.16 -1.58 -1.58
N ARG A 103 -17.10 -1.55 -0.61
CA ARG A 103 -18.32 -0.72 -0.70
C ARG A 103 -18.01 0.77 -0.52
N VAL A 104 -17.08 1.11 0.38
CA VAL A 104 -16.60 2.50 0.53
C VAL A 104 -15.96 2.98 -0.77
N ALA A 105 -15.07 2.18 -1.37
CA ALA A 105 -14.45 2.51 -2.65
C ALA A 105 -15.46 2.67 -3.79
N ALA A 106 -16.46 1.78 -3.88
CA ALA A 106 -17.51 1.88 -4.89
C ALA A 106 -18.29 3.21 -4.85
N GLN A 107 -18.52 3.77 -3.64
CA GLN A 107 -19.24 5.04 -3.47
C GLN A 107 -18.48 6.27 -4.00
N VAL A 108 -17.16 6.16 -4.18
CA VAL A 108 -16.30 7.27 -4.65
C VAL A 108 -15.57 6.93 -5.95
N SER A 109 -16.05 5.91 -6.67
CA SER A 109 -15.44 5.37 -7.90
C SER A 109 -15.50 6.30 -9.12
N ASP A 110 -16.18 7.44 -9.01
CA ASP A 110 -16.17 8.49 -10.03
C ASP A 110 -14.87 9.31 -10.03
N ASP A 111 -14.02 9.14 -9.01
CA ASP A 111 -12.71 9.76 -8.87
C ASP A 111 -11.66 8.70 -8.52
N HIS A 112 -10.69 8.50 -9.41
CA HIS A 112 -9.68 7.45 -9.29
C HIS A 112 -8.79 7.63 -8.05
N ASP A 113 -8.49 8.87 -7.66
CA ASP A 113 -7.68 9.15 -6.47
C ASP A 113 -8.48 8.91 -5.20
N ALA A 114 -9.76 9.30 -5.19
CA ALA A 114 -10.66 9.01 -4.08
C ALA A 114 -10.90 7.49 -3.92
N GLU A 115 -11.09 6.75 -5.02
CA GLU A 115 -11.19 5.29 -5.00
C GLU A 115 -9.90 4.66 -4.45
N THR A 116 -8.73 5.13 -4.88
CA THR A 116 -7.43 4.66 -4.38
C THR A 116 -7.31 4.87 -2.86
N VAL A 117 -7.64 6.06 -2.35
CA VAL A 117 -7.62 6.36 -0.91
C VAL A 117 -8.65 5.50 -0.16
N ALA A 118 -9.83 5.28 -0.73
CA ALA A 118 -10.86 4.44 -0.13
C ALA A 118 -10.44 2.97 0.01
N TRP A 119 -9.67 2.44 -0.93
CA TRP A 119 -9.07 1.11 -0.77
C TRP A 119 -8.04 1.03 0.36
N LEU A 120 -7.38 2.15 0.69
CA LEU A 120 -6.31 2.21 1.70
C LEU A 120 -6.76 2.74 3.07
N HIS A 121 -8.00 3.23 3.21
CA HIS A 121 -8.37 4.10 4.34
C HIS A 121 -8.19 3.48 5.73
N ASP A 122 -8.38 2.17 5.85
CA ASP A 122 -8.20 1.41 7.09
C ASP A 122 -6.91 0.59 7.12
N VAL A 123 -6.13 0.55 6.02
CA VAL A 123 -4.92 -0.28 5.94
C VAL A 123 -3.92 0.14 7.02
N VAL A 124 -3.66 1.44 7.16
CA VAL A 124 -2.71 1.93 8.17
C VAL A 124 -3.31 1.88 9.60
N GLU A 125 -4.63 1.95 9.74
CA GLU A 125 -5.28 1.97 11.06
C GLU A 125 -5.41 0.56 11.67
N ASP A 126 -5.69 -0.46 10.85
CA ASP A 126 -6.09 -1.80 11.30
C ASP A 126 -5.04 -2.90 11.03
N THR A 127 -3.94 -2.57 10.36
CA THR A 127 -2.95 -3.57 9.90
C THR A 127 -1.54 -3.18 10.35
N SER A 128 -0.52 -3.97 9.97
CA SER A 128 0.87 -3.67 10.29
C SER A 128 1.55 -2.69 9.31
N ILE A 129 0.84 -2.26 8.26
CA ILE A 129 1.38 -1.33 7.26
C ILE A 129 1.50 0.07 7.85
N GLU A 130 2.66 0.70 7.66
CA GLU A 130 2.92 2.08 8.06
C GLU A 130 2.81 3.05 6.87
N LEU A 131 2.63 4.34 7.14
CA LEU A 131 2.59 5.37 6.09
C LEU A 131 3.85 5.39 5.22
N SER A 132 5.01 5.05 5.78
CA SER A 132 6.27 4.97 5.04
C SER A 132 6.25 3.89 3.97
N ASP A 133 5.54 2.78 4.20
CA ASP A 133 5.43 1.69 3.22
C ASP A 133 4.63 2.14 1.99
N LEU A 134 3.67 3.06 2.18
CA LEU A 134 2.90 3.65 1.08
C LEU A 134 3.67 4.75 0.33
N GLY A 135 4.64 5.40 0.99
CA GLY A 135 5.38 6.55 0.46
C GLY A 135 6.16 6.25 -0.82
N ASP A 136 6.63 5.01 -0.97
CA ASP A 136 7.35 4.58 -2.17
C ASP A 136 6.41 4.17 -3.31
N GLU A 137 5.16 3.77 -3.00
CA GLU A 137 4.21 3.16 -3.94
C GLU A 137 3.16 4.14 -4.49
N PHE A 138 2.82 5.18 -3.74
CA PHE A 138 1.72 6.09 -4.06
C PHE A 138 2.18 7.53 -4.21
N ALA A 139 1.42 8.30 -5.00
CA ALA A 139 1.67 9.72 -5.15
C ALA A 139 1.51 10.46 -3.80
N PRO A 140 2.30 11.52 -3.52
CA PRO A 140 2.30 12.18 -2.22
C PRO A 140 0.93 12.66 -1.74
N HIS A 141 0.03 13.08 -2.65
CA HIS A 141 -1.31 13.53 -2.29
C HIS A 141 -2.23 12.39 -1.84
N ILE A 142 -2.05 11.17 -2.36
CA ILE A 142 -2.75 9.96 -1.91
C ILE A 142 -2.27 9.62 -0.49
N VAL A 143 -0.96 9.57 -0.27
CA VAL A 143 -0.37 9.26 1.05
C VAL A 143 -0.80 10.30 2.09
N ALA A 144 -0.83 11.59 1.73
CA ALA A 144 -1.33 12.65 2.61
C ALA A 144 -2.82 12.50 2.94
N ALA A 145 -3.64 12.02 2.01
CA ALA A 145 -5.06 11.74 2.26
C ALA A 145 -5.25 10.52 3.17
N VAL A 146 -4.45 9.46 2.97
CA VAL A 146 -4.43 8.30 3.86
C VAL A 146 -4.01 8.70 5.28
N ASP A 147 -2.91 9.45 5.44
CA ASP A 147 -2.51 9.98 6.76
C ASP A 147 -3.63 10.81 7.40
N ALA A 148 -4.30 11.67 6.62
CA ALA A 148 -5.37 12.52 7.14
C ALA A 148 -6.58 11.71 7.63
N ILE A 149 -6.92 10.58 6.99
CA ILE A 149 -8.07 9.75 7.37
C ILE A 149 -7.74 8.68 8.43
N THR A 150 -6.48 8.28 8.57
CA THR A 150 -6.00 7.37 9.61
C THR A 150 -6.01 8.05 10.98
N ARG A 151 -6.66 7.44 11.97
CA ARG A 151 -6.61 7.93 13.36
C ARG A 151 -5.27 7.66 14.00
N ARG A 152 -4.71 8.65 14.70
CA ARG A 152 -3.47 8.48 15.46
C ARG A 152 -3.75 8.10 16.91
N VAL A 153 -2.90 7.26 17.49
CA VAL A 153 -3.01 6.87 18.90
C VAL A 153 -2.88 8.10 19.80
N GLY A 154 -3.88 8.31 20.66
CA GLY A 154 -3.94 9.46 21.58
C GLY A 154 -4.40 10.79 20.94
N GLU A 155 -4.74 10.81 19.65
CA GLU A 155 -5.25 12.01 18.99
C GLU A 155 -6.65 12.38 19.49
N ALA A 156 -6.84 13.65 19.83
CA ALA A 156 -8.15 14.14 20.23
C ALA A 156 -9.12 14.11 19.02
N PRO A 157 -10.39 13.69 19.20
CA PRO A 157 -11.33 13.60 18.08
C PRO A 157 -11.46 14.90 17.27
N ALA A 158 -11.41 16.06 17.92
CA ALA A 158 -11.51 17.35 17.25
C ALA A 158 -10.31 17.64 16.33
N ASP A 159 -9.11 17.21 16.70
CA ASP A 159 -7.90 17.35 15.88
C ASP A 159 -7.93 16.37 14.70
N TYR A 160 -8.32 15.12 14.95
CA TYR A 160 -8.53 14.12 13.90
C TYR A 160 -9.49 14.64 12.81
N TYR A 161 -10.70 15.08 13.20
CA TYR A 161 -11.66 15.57 12.22
C TYR A 161 -11.19 16.89 11.56
N ARG A 162 -10.38 17.71 12.23
CA ARG A 162 -9.75 18.88 11.59
C ARG A 162 -8.79 18.49 10.48
N ARG A 163 -7.98 17.44 10.67
CA ARG A 163 -7.08 16.90 9.61
C ARG A 163 -7.89 16.33 8.45
N VAL A 164 -8.90 15.51 8.74
CA VAL A 164 -9.80 14.95 7.73
C VAL A 164 -10.43 16.06 6.88
N ARG A 165 -10.97 17.11 7.51
CA ARG A 165 -11.58 18.25 6.79
C ARG A 165 -10.57 19.08 5.99
N GLY A 166 -9.31 19.09 6.40
CA GLY A 166 -8.24 19.81 5.71
C GLY A 166 -7.77 19.13 4.42
N ASN A 167 -8.28 17.94 4.08
CA ASN A 167 -7.93 17.20 2.89
C ASN A 167 -9.19 16.71 2.17
N ASP A 168 -9.45 17.20 0.96
CA ASP A 168 -10.70 16.93 0.24
C ASP A 168 -10.93 15.45 -0.07
N LEU A 169 -9.87 14.71 -0.44
CA LEU A 169 -9.94 13.27 -0.68
C LEU A 169 -10.28 12.51 0.62
N ALA A 170 -9.56 12.82 1.71
CA ALA A 170 -9.81 12.21 3.02
C ALA A 170 -11.23 12.49 3.51
N ARG A 171 -11.70 13.73 3.36
CA ARG A 171 -13.07 14.13 3.74
C ARG A 171 -14.11 13.35 2.94
N ARG A 172 -13.94 13.28 1.63
CA ARG A 172 -14.86 12.56 0.73
C ARG A 172 -14.94 11.08 1.09
N VAL A 173 -13.79 10.42 1.25
CA VAL A 173 -13.72 9.01 1.65
C VAL A 173 -14.31 8.81 3.05
N LYS A 174 -14.07 9.73 3.99
CA LYS A 174 -14.64 9.62 5.33
C LYS A 174 -16.16 9.70 5.35
N LEU A 175 -16.76 10.50 4.46
CA LEU A 175 -18.22 10.56 4.31
C LEU A 175 -18.78 9.24 3.76
N ALA A 176 -18.10 8.63 2.78
CA ALA A 176 -18.47 7.30 2.25
C ALA A 176 -18.32 6.18 3.30
N ASP A 177 -17.24 6.21 4.09
CA ASP A 177 -17.05 5.32 5.25
C ASP A 177 -18.20 5.46 6.25
N ILE A 178 -18.51 6.69 6.67
CA ILE A 178 -19.63 6.96 7.58
C ILE A 178 -20.95 6.45 6.99
N ALA A 179 -21.20 6.63 5.70
CA ALA A 179 -22.39 6.14 5.03
C ALA A 179 -22.48 4.61 5.06
N ASP A 180 -21.41 3.88 4.71
CA ASP A 180 -21.40 2.41 4.75
C ASP A 180 -21.56 1.86 6.19
N ASN A 181 -20.99 2.56 7.17
CA ASN A 181 -21.04 2.18 8.56
C ASN A 181 -22.37 2.53 9.26
N SER A 182 -23.16 3.45 8.69
CA SER A 182 -24.48 3.86 9.19
C SER A 182 -25.64 3.28 8.37
N ASP A 183 -25.36 2.40 7.41
CA ASP A 183 -26.36 1.74 6.58
C ASP A 183 -27.39 0.96 7.44
N PRO A 184 -28.70 1.28 7.35
CA PRO A 184 -29.74 0.65 8.18
C PRO A 184 -29.86 -0.87 7.99
N VAL A 185 -29.62 -1.39 6.78
CA VAL A 185 -29.67 -2.83 6.49
C VAL A 185 -28.54 -3.55 7.19
N ARG A 186 -27.33 -2.96 7.21
CA ARG A 186 -26.20 -3.53 7.96
C ARG A 186 -26.40 -3.47 9.46
N LEU A 187 -26.89 -2.32 9.96
CA LEU A 187 -27.19 -2.14 11.37
C LEU A 187 -28.29 -3.07 11.87
N ALA A 188 -29.23 -3.47 11.01
CA ALA A 188 -30.28 -4.43 11.35
C ALA A 188 -29.74 -5.82 11.75
N GLY A 189 -28.56 -6.20 11.26
CA GLY A 189 -27.90 -7.47 11.60
C GLY A 189 -27.19 -7.47 12.96
N LEU A 190 -27.13 -6.33 13.66
CA LEU A 190 -26.45 -6.19 14.96
C LEU A 190 -27.45 -6.16 16.12
N ASP A 191 -26.96 -6.49 17.32
CA ASP A 191 -27.72 -6.34 18.57
C ASP A 191 -28.07 -4.86 18.83
N SER A 192 -29.14 -4.62 19.61
CA SER A 192 -29.68 -3.28 19.85
C SER A 192 -28.68 -2.34 20.52
N ALA A 193 -27.90 -2.83 21.49
CA ALA A 193 -26.93 -2.01 22.20
C ALA A 193 -25.78 -1.58 21.28
N THR A 194 -25.27 -2.50 20.46
CA THR A 194 -24.25 -2.20 19.46
C THR A 194 -24.77 -1.21 18.41
N ARG A 195 -25.99 -1.43 17.91
CA ARG A 195 -26.64 -0.55 16.92
C ARG A 195 -26.74 0.89 17.41
N GLU A 196 -27.36 1.11 18.57
CA GLU A 196 -27.53 2.45 19.14
C GLU A 196 -26.20 3.16 19.38
N ARG A 197 -25.17 2.42 19.83
CA ARG A 197 -23.83 2.95 20.03
C ARG A 197 -23.21 3.41 18.70
N LEU A 198 -23.31 2.61 17.65
CA LEU A 198 -22.77 2.94 16.33
C LEU A 198 -23.50 4.11 15.70
N GLU A 199 -24.84 4.14 15.77
CA GLU A 199 -25.63 5.27 15.28
C GLU A 199 -25.23 6.59 15.94
N ARG A 200 -25.07 6.61 17.27
CA ARG A 200 -24.57 7.80 17.98
C ARG A 200 -23.16 8.19 17.51
N LYS A 201 -22.24 7.22 17.41
CA LYS A 201 -20.86 7.46 16.97
C LYS A 201 -20.82 8.07 15.57
N TYR A 202 -21.54 7.49 14.61
CA TYR A 202 -21.46 7.93 13.21
C TYR A 202 -22.24 9.22 12.95
N ARG A 203 -23.30 9.51 13.71
CA ARG A 203 -23.95 10.83 13.70
C ARG A 203 -22.99 11.95 14.12
N GLN A 204 -22.29 11.76 15.24
CA GLN A 204 -21.28 12.73 15.71
C GLN A 204 -20.13 12.87 14.72
N ALA A 205 -19.69 11.77 14.11
CA ALA A 205 -18.67 11.79 13.07
C ALA A 205 -19.12 12.61 11.84
N LEU A 206 -20.36 12.41 11.39
CA LEU A 206 -20.92 13.12 10.25
C LEU A 206 -20.98 14.63 10.48
N GLU A 207 -21.49 15.04 11.65
CA GLU A 207 -21.51 16.45 12.07
C GLU A 207 -20.10 17.05 12.08
N ALA A 208 -19.13 16.34 12.67
CA ALA A 208 -17.76 16.81 12.74
C ALA A 208 -17.08 16.92 11.37
N VAL A 209 -17.33 16.00 10.43
CA VAL A 209 -16.71 16.03 9.09
C VAL A 209 -17.40 17.04 8.17
N SER A 210 -18.66 17.37 8.44
CA SER A 210 -19.46 18.28 7.63
C SER A 210 -19.35 19.75 8.05
N ALA A 211 -18.92 20.02 9.29
CA ALA A 211 -18.72 21.36 9.85
C ALA A 211 -17.66 22.19 9.12
#